data_AF-A0A521RJ88-F1
#
_entry.id   AF-A0A521RJ88-F1
#
_cell.length_a   1.000
_cell.length_b   1.000
_cell.length_c   1.000
_cell.angle_alpha   90.00
_cell.angle_beta   90.00
_cell.angle_gamma   90.00
#
_symmetry.space_group_name_H-M   'P 1'
#
loop_
_entity.id
_entity.type
_entity.pdbx_description
1 polymer ?
#
loop_
_entity_poly.entity_id
_entity_poly.type
_entity_poly.pdbx_seq_one_letter_code
_entity_poly.pdbx_strand_id
1 'polypeptide(L)'
;MKKFKTVKPDDMRAEYTRKDFPGGLVRGKYAARIAKGSNIVILTPEVAAAFPTAESVNKALSSLIRVKKKVTHSPAQPCGNRRNRSGASG
;
A
#
# COMPACT_ATOMS: atom_id res chain seq x y z
N MET A 1 18.35 -7.80 41.97
CA MET A 1 17.71 -7.12 40.82
C MET A 1 17.96 -7.95 39.56
N LYS A 2 16.92 -8.47 38.90
CA LYS A 2 17.07 -9.28 37.67
C LYS A 2 17.07 -8.32 36.48
N LYS A 3 18.22 -8.15 35.80
CA LYS A 3 18.33 -7.32 34.59
C LYS A 3 17.55 -7.97 33.45
N PHE A 4 16.59 -7.24 32.89
CA PHE A 4 15.99 -7.61 31.60
C PHE A 4 16.97 -7.21 30.49
N LYS A 5 17.40 -8.19 29.69
CA LYS A 5 18.32 -7.97 28.58
C LYS A 5 17.57 -7.27 27.44
N THR A 6 18.07 -6.13 27.02
CA THR A 6 17.62 -5.38 25.84
C THR A 6 17.98 -6.19 24.59
N VAL A 7 16.96 -6.65 23.86
CA VAL A 7 17.09 -7.48 22.65
C VAL A 7 17.46 -6.57 21.46
N LYS A 8 18.53 -6.88 20.74
CA LYS A 8 18.97 -6.17 19.53
C LYS A 8 18.14 -6.63 18.32
N PRO A 9 18.05 -5.82 17.24
CA PRO A 9 17.15 -6.12 16.11
C PRO A 9 17.48 -7.38 15.30
N ASP A 10 18.62 -8.04 15.55
CA ASP A 10 19.09 -9.26 14.86
C ASP A 10 19.23 -10.45 15.82
N ASP A 11 18.40 -10.52 16.86
CA ASP A 11 18.44 -11.56 17.90
C ASP A 11 17.63 -12.84 17.52
N MET A 12 17.73 -13.29 16.27
CA MET A 12 17.30 -14.66 15.98
C MET A 12 18.30 -15.64 16.58
N ARG A 13 17.83 -16.54 17.45
CA ARG A 13 18.69 -17.60 17.99
C ARG A 13 19.07 -18.56 16.87
N ALA A 14 20.31 -19.06 16.92
CA ALA A 14 20.78 -20.09 15.99
C ALA A 14 19.86 -21.32 15.98
N GLU A 15 19.32 -21.68 17.15
CA GLU A 15 18.40 -22.79 17.30
C GLU A 15 17.31 -22.51 18.34
N TYR A 16 16.16 -23.13 18.13
CA TYR A 16 15.04 -23.12 19.05
C TYR A 16 14.73 -24.55 19.50
N THR A 17 14.56 -24.72 20.81
CA THR A 17 14.16 -25.98 21.43
C THR A 17 12.70 -25.92 21.85
N ARG A 18 12.07 -27.09 22.06
CA ARG A 18 10.67 -27.15 22.51
C ARG A 18 10.41 -26.44 23.84
N LYS A 19 11.44 -26.31 24.69
CA LYS A 19 11.38 -25.60 25.98
C LYS A 19 11.25 -24.09 25.82
N ASP A 20 11.65 -23.54 24.67
CA ASP A 20 11.53 -22.10 24.38
C ASP A 20 10.07 -21.68 24.12
N PHE A 21 9.18 -22.65 23.92
CA PHE A 21 7.74 -22.43 23.70
C PHE A 21 6.92 -22.99 24.88
N PRO A 22 6.89 -22.31 26.04
CA PRO A 22 6.19 -22.79 27.23
C PRO A 22 4.67 -22.94 27.01
N GLY A 23 4.10 -22.20 26.06
CA GLY A 23 2.70 -22.34 25.65
C GLY A 23 2.44 -23.43 24.58
N GLY A 24 3.45 -24.24 24.25
CA GLY A 24 3.38 -25.26 23.20
C GLY A 24 3.47 -24.69 21.78
N LEU A 25 3.53 -25.60 20.80
CA LEU A 25 3.49 -25.27 19.38
C LEU A 25 2.03 -25.32 18.90
N VAL A 26 1.41 -24.15 18.70
CA VAL A 26 0.03 -24.04 18.23
C VAL A 26 0.02 -23.76 16.73
N ARG A 27 -0.58 -24.67 15.95
CA ARG A 27 -0.76 -24.48 14.51
C ARG A 27 -1.67 -23.27 14.27
N GLY A 28 -1.25 -22.37 13.39
CA GLY A 28 -2.05 -21.20 13.02
C GLY A 28 -2.17 -20.11 14.10
N LYS A 29 -1.28 -20.08 15.11
CA LYS A 29 -1.28 -19.06 16.19
C LYS A 29 -1.44 -17.61 15.71
N TYR A 30 -0.92 -17.30 14.53
CA TYR A 30 -1.00 -15.96 13.93
C TYR A 30 -1.82 -15.92 12.63
N ALA A 31 -2.45 -17.02 12.23
CA ALA A 31 -3.19 -17.11 10.96
C ALA A 31 -4.30 -16.07 10.87
N ALA A 32 -5.08 -15.90 11.94
CA ALA A 32 -6.13 -14.89 12.00
C ALA A 32 -5.58 -13.45 11.94
N ARG A 33 -4.36 -13.19 12.43
CA ARG A 33 -3.71 -11.87 12.35
C ARG A 33 -3.20 -11.58 10.95
N ILE A 34 -2.58 -12.57 10.30
CA ILE A 34 -2.13 -12.47 8.91
C ILE A 34 -3.33 -12.25 7.98
N ALA A 35 -4.40 -13.04 8.17
CA ALA A 35 -5.64 -12.90 7.40
C ALA A 35 -6.32 -11.53 7.57
N LYS A 36 -6.13 -10.87 8.72
CA LYS A 36 -6.73 -9.56 9.02
C LYS A 36 -5.98 -8.38 8.41
N GLY A 37 -4.74 -8.52 7.90
CA GLY A 37 -4.05 -7.32 7.45
C GLY A 37 -2.63 -7.46 6.89
N SER A 38 -2.19 -8.64 6.48
CA SER A 38 -0.92 -8.76 5.75
C SER A 38 -1.20 -9.22 4.32
N ASN A 39 -1.54 -8.26 3.45
CA ASN A 39 -1.64 -8.50 2.01
C ASN A 39 -0.22 -8.56 1.43
N ILE A 40 0.36 -9.76 1.41
CA ILE A 40 1.62 -10.00 0.71
C ILE A 40 1.30 -10.01 -0.79
N VAL A 41 1.85 -9.04 -1.52
CA VAL A 41 1.72 -8.94 -2.98
C VAL A 41 3.06 -9.27 -3.60
N ILE A 42 3.09 -10.29 -4.44
CA ILE A 42 4.30 -10.67 -5.19
C ILE A 42 4.37 -9.79 -6.44
N LEU A 43 5.44 -9.02 -6.58
CA LEU A 43 5.72 -8.23 -7.78
C LEU A 43 6.46 -9.10 -8.80
N THR A 44 6.26 -8.82 -10.09
CA THR A 44 7.10 -9.38 -11.14
C THR A 44 8.55 -8.87 -11.00
N PRO A 45 9.56 -9.61 -11.46
CA PRO A 45 10.97 -9.24 -11.28
C PRO A 45 11.30 -7.87 -11.89
N GLU A 46 10.70 -7.54 -13.04
CA GLU A 46 10.88 -6.24 -13.71
C GLU A 46 10.34 -5.08 -12.86
N VAL A 47 9.16 -5.26 -12.25
CA VAL A 47 8.55 -4.23 -11.41
C VAL A 47 9.30 -4.09 -10.08
N ALA A 48 9.80 -5.19 -9.52
CA ALA A 48 10.64 -5.17 -8.33
C ALA A 48 11.99 -4.48 -8.58
N ALA A 49 12.58 -4.66 -9.77
CA ALA A 49 13.80 -3.96 -10.17
C ALA A 49 13.58 -2.45 -10.35
N ALA A 50 12.44 -2.06 -10.93
CA ALA A 50 12.08 -0.64 -11.10
C ALA A 50 11.69 0.05 -9.78
N PHE A 51 11.13 -0.68 -8.82
CA PHE A 51 10.68 -0.16 -7.53
C PHE A 51 11.25 -0.97 -6.36
N PRO A 52 12.48 -0.63 -5.91
CA PRO A 52 13.18 -1.41 -4.87
C PRO A 52 12.54 -1.31 -3.48
N THR A 53 11.71 -0.31 -3.21
CA THR A 53 11.13 -0.06 -1.88
C THR A 53 9.61 0.01 -1.91
N ALA A 54 8.96 -0.44 -0.82
CA ALA A 54 7.52 -0.35 -0.67
C ALA A 54 6.99 1.10 -0.75
N GLU A 55 7.77 2.07 -0.26
CA GLU A 55 7.42 3.50 -0.36
C GLU A 55 7.34 3.97 -1.81
N SER A 56 8.29 3.53 -2.66
CA SER A 56 8.33 3.91 -4.07
C SER A 56 7.11 3.38 -4.84
N VAL A 57 6.73 2.12 -4.61
CA VAL A 57 5.52 1.49 -5.18
C VAL A 57 4.27 2.25 -4.73
N ASN A 58 4.12 2.48 -3.42
CA ASN A 58 2.94 3.12 -2.87
C ASN A 58 2.80 4.57 -3.33
N LYS A 59 3.91 5.30 -3.50
CA LYS A 59 3.91 6.66 -4.04
C LYS A 59 3.46 6.69 -5.50
N ALA A 60 3.91 5.74 -6.32
CA ALA A 60 3.48 5.62 -7.71
C ALA A 60 1.98 5.32 -7.80
N LEU A 61 1.50 4.31 -7.06
CA LEU A 61 0.07 3.95 -7.01
C LEU A 61 -0.79 5.09 -6.48
N SER A 62 -0.34 5.81 -5.45
CA SER A 62 -1.02 6.98 -4.90
C SER A 62 -1.15 8.10 -5.94
N SER A 63 -0.11 8.32 -6.74
CA SER A 63 -0.13 9.31 -7.82
C SER A 63 -1.13 8.93 -8.90
N LEU A 64 -1.20 7.65 -9.27
CA LEU A 64 -2.19 7.14 -10.22
C LEU A 64 -3.63 7.30 -9.71
N ILE A 65 -3.88 7.03 -8.42
CA ILE A 65 -5.19 7.27 -7.79
C ILE A 65 -5.59 8.74 -7.87
N ARG A 66 -4.65 9.67 -7.64
CA ARG A 66 -4.91 11.12 -7.75
C ARG A 66 -5.27 11.53 -9.18
N VAL A 67 -4.57 10.99 -10.18
CA VAL A 67 -4.88 11.24 -11.60
C VAL A 67 -6.28 10.70 -11.92
N LYS A 68 -6.59 9.47 -11.54
CA LYS A 68 -7.92 8.87 -11.74
C LYS A 68 -9.03 9.75 -11.19
N LYS A 69 -8.88 10.26 -9.96
CA LYS A 69 -9.87 11.16 -9.33
C LYS A 69 -10.07 12.45 -10.14
N LYS A 70 -9.01 13.04 -10.68
CA LYS A 70 -9.11 14.26 -11.50
C LYS A 70 -9.86 14.01 -12.81
N VAL A 71 -9.61 12.87 -13.45
CA VAL A 71 -10.29 12.49 -14.71
C VAL A 71 -11.79 12.23 -14.46
N THR A 72 -12.14 11.53 -13.38
CA THR A 72 -13.54 11.20 -13.06
C THR A 72 -14.36 12.40 -12.58
N HIS A 73 -13.72 13.45 -12.07
CA HIS A 73 -14.38 14.68 -11.61
C HIS A 73 -14.32 15.82 -12.62
N SER A 74 -13.89 15.57 -13.87
CA SER A 74 -14.00 16.60 -14.90
C SER A 74 -15.49 16.83 -15.17
N PRO A 75 -16.08 17.97 -14.76
CA PRO A 75 -17.46 18.24 -15.07
C PRO A 75 -17.53 18.28 -16.60
N ALA A 76 -18.54 17.61 -17.17
CA ALA A 76 -18.86 17.76 -18.57
C ALA A 76 -18.92 19.26 -18.86
N GLN A 77 -17.95 19.78 -19.63
CA GLN A 77 -18.03 21.16 -20.08
C GLN A 77 -19.33 21.26 -20.88
N PRO A 78 -20.27 22.14 -20.51
CA PRO A 78 -21.41 22.41 -21.36
C PRO A 78 -20.84 22.98 -22.66
N CYS A 79 -20.99 22.24 -23.75
CA CYS A 79 -20.63 22.72 -25.06
C CYS A 79 -21.50 23.94 -25.40
N GLY A 80 -20.82 25.07 -25.59
CA GLY A 80 -21.21 26.24 -26.37
C GLY A 80 -22.67 26.72 -26.32
N ASN A 81 -22.93 27.78 -25.54
CA ASN A 81 -24.02 28.70 -25.91
C ASN A 81 -23.50 29.67 -26.99
N ARG A 82 -23.53 29.23 -28.25
CA ARG A 82 -23.20 30.04 -29.43
C ARG A 82 -24.48 30.35 -30.19
N ARG A 83 -25.22 31.39 -29.77
CA ARG A 83 -26.39 31.98 -30.46
C ARG A 83 -26.62 33.37 -29.81
N ASN A 84 -26.66 34.52 -30.47
CA ASN A 84 -26.76 34.84 -31.88
C ASN A 84 -26.18 36.26 -32.09
N ARG A 85 -25.32 36.44 -33.09
CA ARG A 85 -24.83 37.75 -33.56
C ARG A 85 -25.67 38.09 -34.78
N SER A 86 -26.75 38.82 -34.58
CA SER A 86 -27.60 39.39 -35.64
C SER A 86 -28.03 40.75 -35.10
N GLY A 87 -27.81 41.89 -35.72
CA GLY A 87 -27.18 42.28 -36.97
C GLY A 87 -27.08 43.81 -36.89
N ALA A 88 -26.02 44.37 -37.45
CA ALA A 88 -25.94 45.81 -37.69
C ALA A 88 -26.93 46.18 -38.80
N SER A 89 -27.78 47.19 -38.56
CA SER A 89 -28.29 48.15 -39.56
C SER A 89 -29.45 48.96 -38.98
N GLY A 90 -29.29 50.29 -38.88
CA GLY A 90 -30.34 51.24 -38.52
C GLY A 90 -29.81 52.39 -37.67
#